data_AF-A0A7S0NQ07-F1
#
_entry.id   AF-A0A7S0NQ07-F1
#
_cell.length_a   1.000
_cell.length_b   1.000
_cell.length_c   1.000
_cell.angle_alpha   90.00
_cell.angle_beta   90.00
_cell.angle_gamma   90.00
#
_symmetry.space_group_name_H-M   'P 1'
#
loop_
_entity.id
_entity.type
_entity.pdbx_description
1 polymer ?
#
loop_
_entity_poly.entity_id
_entity_poly.type
_entity_poly.pdbx_seq_one_letter_code
_entity_poly.pdbx_strand_id
1 'polypeptide(L)'
;GMATAIDLGDMASPHGGIHPRRKQEVGRRLALVARGVQYLEPVTFEGPRLDGLYLSEPTVAVLTFSLSTARGLHLSGTAGCKDCCATPHSQPWYAPFEVQAPNGTWFPATRATVHRNTVTVYSGFAISGVRSGWGGMPDCLLYNGEGGALNHSGLVAPPFRACLHGDNGLPAWLWFSDCAPRPSAELSPAVGGAYQSSGSLGDWLLGQTVVVHGPPDSYSSGTALQTGKPGQSASWYSRASIACAGSSPLVDRG
;
A
#
# COMPACT_ATOMS: atom_id res chain seq x y z
N GLY A 1 10.86 -10.56 2.21
CA GLY A 1 10.10 -10.51 0.94
C GLY A 1 8.73 -11.13 1.14
N MET A 2 7.81 -10.88 0.20
CA MET A 2 6.43 -11.37 0.22
C MET A 2 6.11 -12.10 -1.10
N ALA A 3 5.56 -13.31 -1.01
CA ALA A 3 5.09 -14.05 -2.18
C ALA A 3 3.57 -13.86 -2.33
N THR A 4 3.15 -12.93 -3.19
CA THR A 4 1.72 -12.69 -3.43
C THR A 4 1.11 -13.81 -4.27
N ALA A 5 -0.07 -14.29 -3.88
CA ALA A 5 -0.78 -15.40 -4.53
C ALA A 5 -2.30 -15.18 -4.64
N ILE A 6 -2.79 -13.96 -4.46
CA ILE A 6 -4.23 -13.63 -4.52
C ILE A 6 -4.85 -13.97 -5.88
N ASP A 7 -4.04 -13.95 -6.94
CA ASP A 7 -4.39 -14.31 -8.30
C ASP A 7 -4.46 -15.82 -8.56
N LEU A 8 -4.22 -16.68 -7.57
CA LEU A 8 -4.16 -18.14 -7.73
C LEU A 8 -5.39 -18.88 -7.15
N GLY A 9 -6.44 -18.14 -6.79
CA GLY A 9 -7.70 -18.71 -6.33
C GLY A 9 -8.27 -19.77 -7.28
N ASP A 10 -8.85 -20.83 -6.72
CA ASP A 10 -9.31 -22.01 -7.48
C ASP A 10 -10.61 -22.57 -6.89
N MET A 11 -11.68 -21.76 -6.87
CA MET A 11 -12.99 -22.20 -6.35
C MET A 11 -13.57 -23.40 -7.11
N ALA A 12 -13.20 -23.57 -8.38
CA ALA A 12 -13.62 -24.69 -9.23
C ALA A 12 -12.68 -25.91 -9.12
N SER A 13 -11.84 -25.99 -8.08
CA SER A 13 -11.02 -27.17 -7.85
C SER A 13 -11.90 -28.42 -7.73
N PRO A 14 -11.57 -29.54 -8.40
CA PRO A 14 -12.30 -30.80 -8.27
C PRO A 14 -12.20 -31.41 -6.86
N HIS A 15 -11.30 -30.87 -6.02
CA HIS A 15 -11.12 -31.27 -4.64
C HIS A 15 -11.73 -30.26 -3.66
N GLY A 16 -12.54 -29.30 -4.12
CA GLY A 16 -13.10 -28.21 -3.32
C GLY A 16 -12.17 -26.99 -3.22
N GLY A 17 -12.76 -25.81 -3.01
CA GLY A 17 -12.03 -24.53 -3.01
C GLY A 17 -10.93 -24.40 -1.95
N ILE A 18 -10.96 -25.25 -0.90
CA ILE A 18 -9.92 -25.34 0.13
C ILE A 18 -8.67 -26.14 -0.31
N HIS A 19 -8.74 -26.84 -1.44
CA HIS A 19 -7.64 -27.59 -2.03
C HIS A 19 -7.25 -27.05 -3.42
N PRO A 20 -6.63 -25.85 -3.52
CA PRO A 20 -6.24 -25.27 -4.81
C PRO A 20 -5.25 -26.15 -5.56
N ARG A 21 -5.37 -26.23 -6.89
CA ARG A 21 -4.42 -26.98 -7.75
C ARG A 21 -3.09 -26.25 -7.93
N ARG A 22 -3.07 -24.93 -7.80
CA ARG A 22 -1.97 -24.04 -8.21
C ARG A 22 -0.88 -23.87 -7.13
N LYS A 23 -0.67 -24.88 -6.27
CA LYS A 23 0.32 -24.83 -5.17
C LYS A 23 1.76 -24.76 -5.67
N GLN A 24 2.04 -25.34 -6.86
CA GLN A 24 3.37 -25.27 -7.47
C GLN A 24 3.76 -23.82 -7.79
N GLU A 25 2.84 -23.02 -8.30
CA GLU A 25 3.10 -21.60 -8.59
C GLU A 25 3.32 -20.79 -7.32
N VAL A 26 2.58 -21.08 -6.23
CA VAL A 26 2.86 -20.52 -4.90
C VAL A 26 4.30 -20.85 -4.46
N GLY A 27 4.71 -22.11 -4.58
CA GLY A 27 6.07 -22.56 -4.26
C GLY A 27 7.15 -21.88 -5.10
N ARG A 28 6.90 -21.70 -6.41
CA ARG A 28 7.81 -20.97 -7.31
C ARG A 28 8.02 -19.53 -6.85
N ARG A 29 6.95 -18.81 -6.50
CA ARG A 29 7.03 -17.42 -6.00
C ARG A 29 7.76 -17.32 -4.68
N LEU A 30 7.55 -18.28 -3.76
CA LEU A 30 8.30 -18.35 -2.52
C LEU A 30 9.80 -18.60 -2.76
N ALA A 31 10.14 -19.47 -3.70
CA ALA A 31 11.53 -19.74 -4.09
C ALA A 31 12.20 -18.49 -4.69
N LEU A 32 11.49 -17.71 -5.51
CA LEU A 32 12.00 -16.42 -6.02
C LEU A 32 12.32 -15.46 -4.88
N VAL A 33 11.42 -15.34 -3.88
CA VAL A 33 11.66 -14.50 -2.70
C VAL A 33 12.91 -14.95 -1.95
N ALA A 34 13.10 -16.25 -1.72
CA ALA A 34 14.30 -16.77 -1.07
C ALA A 34 15.57 -16.44 -1.87
N ARG A 35 15.55 -16.64 -3.20
CA ARG A 35 16.67 -16.32 -4.09
C ARG A 35 17.05 -14.85 -4.06
N GLY A 36 16.06 -13.95 -4.16
CA GLY A 36 16.31 -12.52 -4.17
C GLY A 36 16.72 -11.95 -2.80
N VAL A 37 16.12 -12.44 -1.71
CA VAL A 37 16.36 -11.89 -0.36
C VAL A 37 17.55 -12.54 0.33
N GLN A 38 17.63 -13.87 0.35
CA GLN A 38 18.66 -14.60 1.09
C GLN A 38 19.94 -14.79 0.27
N TYR A 39 19.79 -15.09 -1.02
CA TYR A 39 20.92 -15.39 -1.90
C TYR A 39 21.37 -14.18 -2.74
N LEU A 40 20.68 -13.04 -2.62
CA LEU A 40 20.98 -11.80 -3.33
C LEU A 40 21.09 -11.97 -4.86
N GLU A 41 20.38 -12.97 -5.39
CA GLU A 41 20.38 -13.22 -6.83
C GLU A 41 19.61 -12.11 -7.55
N PRO A 42 20.05 -11.69 -8.75
CA PRO A 42 19.41 -10.64 -9.54
C PRO A 42 18.15 -11.16 -10.25
N VAL A 43 17.17 -11.65 -9.47
CA VAL A 43 15.90 -12.17 -9.95
C VAL A 43 14.74 -11.25 -9.57
N THR A 44 13.72 -11.16 -10.42
CA THR A 44 12.47 -10.48 -10.05
C THR A 44 11.70 -11.35 -9.06
N PHE A 45 11.59 -10.91 -7.80
CA PHE A 45 10.93 -11.67 -6.73
C PHE A 45 9.77 -10.93 -6.07
N GLU A 46 9.49 -9.68 -6.48
CA GLU A 46 8.35 -8.90 -6.01
C GLU A 46 7.47 -8.50 -7.19
N GLY A 47 6.16 -8.48 -6.97
CA GLY A 47 5.22 -7.83 -7.89
C GLY A 47 5.32 -6.30 -7.83
N PRO A 48 4.61 -5.57 -8.71
CA PRO A 48 4.59 -4.11 -8.70
C PRO A 48 4.29 -3.53 -7.32
N ARG A 49 5.20 -2.70 -6.81
CA ARG A 49 5.02 -1.99 -5.53
C ARG A 49 4.56 -0.57 -5.78
N LEU A 50 3.44 -0.19 -5.16
CA LEU A 50 2.95 1.18 -5.21
C LEU A 50 3.91 2.12 -4.46
N ASP A 51 4.30 3.21 -5.12
CA ASP A 51 5.14 4.27 -4.53
C ASP A 51 4.34 5.53 -4.21
N GLY A 52 3.26 5.81 -4.95
CA GLY A 52 2.47 7.01 -4.71
C GLY A 52 1.15 7.06 -5.46
N LEU A 53 0.28 7.96 -5.00
CA LEU A 53 -1.03 8.26 -5.55
C LEU A 53 -1.19 9.79 -5.58
N TYR A 54 -1.65 10.33 -6.70
CA TYR A 54 -2.11 11.71 -6.81
C TYR A 54 -3.30 11.82 -7.75
N LEU A 55 -4.00 12.96 -7.72
CA LEU A 55 -5.08 13.27 -8.67
C LEU A 55 -4.56 14.18 -9.78
N SER A 56 -4.81 13.81 -11.04
CA SER A 56 -4.67 14.76 -12.15
C SER A 56 -5.93 15.63 -12.30
N GLU A 57 -7.08 15.06 -11.95
CA GLU A 57 -8.38 15.71 -11.89
C GLU A 57 -9.18 15.11 -10.71
N PRO A 58 -10.27 15.73 -10.23
CA PRO A 58 -11.06 15.17 -9.14
C PRO A 58 -11.53 13.72 -9.38
N THR A 59 -11.76 13.33 -10.64
CA THR A 59 -12.25 12.01 -11.04
C THR A 59 -11.17 11.12 -11.67
N VAL A 60 -9.91 11.56 -11.70
CA VAL A 60 -8.80 10.85 -12.35
C VAL A 60 -7.61 10.75 -11.40
N ALA A 61 -7.33 9.53 -10.95
CA ALA A 61 -6.20 9.20 -10.10
C ALA A 61 -5.04 8.64 -10.90
N VAL A 62 -3.82 9.02 -10.55
CA VAL A 62 -2.59 8.46 -11.10
C VAL A 62 -1.83 7.76 -9.98
N LEU A 63 -1.62 6.46 -10.18
CA LEU A 63 -0.80 5.61 -9.33
C LEU A 63 0.59 5.49 -9.95
N THR A 64 1.62 5.62 -9.13
CA THR A 64 3.02 5.42 -9.52
C THR A 64 3.57 4.19 -8.82
N PHE A 65 4.31 3.36 -9.55
CA PHE A 65 4.91 2.13 -9.05
C PHE A 65 6.43 2.21 -9.15
N SER A 66 7.11 1.55 -8.21
CA SER A 66 8.57 1.49 -8.18
C SER A 66 9.13 0.88 -9.46
N LEU A 67 10.06 1.61 -10.08
CA LEU A 67 10.76 1.15 -11.28
C LEU A 67 11.47 -0.19 -11.08
N SER A 68 11.88 -0.52 -9.84
CA SER A 68 12.53 -1.80 -9.54
C SER A 68 11.58 -3.00 -9.64
N THR A 69 10.27 -2.77 -9.57
CA THR A 69 9.24 -3.82 -9.55
C THR A 69 8.19 -3.70 -10.65
N ALA A 70 8.16 -2.57 -11.38
CA ALA A 70 7.15 -2.25 -12.38
C ALA A 70 7.59 -2.52 -13.84
N ARG A 71 8.68 -3.25 -14.06
CA ARG A 71 9.10 -3.60 -15.43
C ARG A 71 8.02 -4.45 -16.11
N GLY A 72 7.53 -4.03 -17.27
CA GLY A 72 6.44 -4.74 -17.96
C GLY A 72 5.11 -4.63 -17.21
N LEU A 73 4.84 -3.50 -16.56
CA LEU A 73 3.57 -3.28 -15.85
C LEU A 73 2.39 -3.45 -16.81
N HIS A 74 1.44 -4.32 -16.47
CA HIS A 74 0.22 -4.50 -17.26
C HIS A 74 -0.91 -5.11 -16.41
N LEU A 75 -2.13 -5.03 -16.93
CA LEU A 75 -3.29 -5.71 -16.38
C LEU A 75 -3.42 -7.08 -17.02
N SER A 76 -3.70 -8.09 -16.20
CA SER A 76 -3.94 -9.45 -16.68
C SER A 76 -4.97 -10.18 -15.83
N GLY A 77 -5.58 -11.20 -16.43
CA GLY A 77 -6.52 -12.08 -15.75
C GLY A 77 -5.84 -12.89 -14.66
N THR A 78 -6.54 -13.11 -13.56
CA THR A 78 -6.13 -14.09 -12.56
C THR A 78 -6.38 -15.51 -13.02
N ALA A 79 -5.90 -16.46 -12.24
CA ALA A 79 -6.05 -17.88 -12.43
C ALA A 79 -7.44 -18.36 -12.86
N GLY A 80 -8.44 -17.93 -12.10
CA GLY A 80 -9.83 -18.36 -12.23
C GLY A 80 -10.68 -17.36 -13.01
N CYS A 81 -10.04 -16.40 -13.67
CA CYS A 81 -10.71 -15.33 -14.37
C CYS A 81 -11.69 -15.86 -15.42
N LYS A 82 -12.92 -15.31 -15.43
CA LYS A 82 -13.93 -15.59 -16.45
C LYS A 82 -14.02 -14.47 -17.50
N ASP A 83 -13.91 -13.23 -17.04
CA ASP A 83 -13.94 -12.03 -17.88
C ASP A 83 -12.76 -11.12 -17.51
N CYS A 84 -11.68 -11.22 -18.27
CA CYS A 84 -10.37 -10.70 -17.85
C CYS A 84 -10.17 -9.26 -18.30
N CYS A 85 -10.22 -8.35 -17.34
CA CYS A 85 -9.81 -6.95 -17.49
C CYS A 85 -10.55 -6.16 -18.58
N ALA A 86 -11.66 -6.68 -19.11
CA ALA A 86 -12.43 -6.04 -20.17
C ALA A 86 -13.20 -4.82 -19.64
N THR A 87 -13.26 -3.75 -20.41
CA THR A 87 -14.10 -2.57 -20.15
C THR A 87 -15.09 -2.38 -21.30
N PRO A 88 -16.42 -2.25 -21.04
CA PRO A 88 -17.07 -2.27 -19.74
C PRO A 88 -17.04 -3.67 -19.10
N HIS A 89 -16.96 -3.72 -17.77
CA HIS A 89 -16.94 -4.98 -17.03
C HIS A 89 -18.31 -5.64 -17.07
N SER A 90 -18.37 -6.94 -17.36
CA SER A 90 -19.65 -7.68 -17.28
C SER A 90 -20.16 -7.83 -15.84
N GLN A 91 -19.27 -7.71 -14.83
CA GLN A 91 -19.63 -7.64 -13.42
C GLN A 91 -18.75 -6.62 -12.66
N PRO A 92 -19.29 -5.92 -11.64
CA PRO A 92 -18.56 -4.94 -10.84
C PRO A 92 -17.24 -5.45 -10.24
N TRP A 93 -17.20 -6.70 -9.79
CA TRP A 93 -16.03 -7.29 -9.11
C TRP A 93 -14.91 -7.76 -10.07
N TYR A 94 -15.04 -7.50 -11.37
CA TYR A 94 -13.99 -7.76 -12.36
C TYR A 94 -13.05 -6.57 -12.59
N ALA A 95 -13.34 -5.42 -11.96
CA ALA A 95 -12.49 -4.26 -12.08
C ALA A 95 -11.13 -4.48 -11.36
N PRO A 96 -10.00 -4.11 -11.98
CA PRO A 96 -8.68 -4.22 -11.35
C PRO A 96 -8.48 -3.25 -10.18
N PHE A 97 -9.27 -2.19 -10.14
CA PHE A 97 -9.22 -1.15 -9.11
C PHE A 97 -10.62 -0.79 -8.66
N GLU A 98 -10.70 -0.42 -7.39
CA GLU A 98 -11.87 0.24 -6.81
C GLU A 98 -11.46 1.63 -6.35
N VAL A 99 -12.36 2.58 -6.54
CA VAL A 99 -12.21 3.98 -6.11
C VAL A 99 -13.20 4.26 -5.00
N GLN A 100 -12.75 5.00 -4.00
CA GLN A 100 -13.61 5.46 -2.93
C GLN A 100 -14.24 6.80 -3.31
N ALA A 101 -15.55 6.89 -3.14
CA ALA A 101 -16.29 8.14 -3.24
C ALA A 101 -16.09 8.98 -1.95
N PRO A 102 -16.39 10.30 -1.98
CA PRO A 102 -16.19 11.18 -0.83
C PRO A 102 -17.08 10.87 0.37
N ASN A 103 -18.05 9.95 0.24
CA ASN A 103 -18.87 9.45 1.34
C ASN A 103 -18.27 8.20 2.02
N GLY A 104 -17.08 7.76 1.59
CA GLY A 104 -16.39 6.60 2.13
C GLY A 104 -16.70 5.27 1.41
N THR A 105 -17.70 5.24 0.53
CA THR A 105 -18.13 4.03 -0.19
C THR A 105 -17.20 3.69 -1.35
N TRP A 106 -16.89 2.40 -1.51
CA TRP A 106 -16.03 1.89 -2.59
C TRP A 106 -16.87 1.44 -3.79
N PHE A 107 -16.44 1.83 -4.98
CA PHE A 107 -17.03 1.39 -6.25
C PHE A 107 -15.92 0.90 -7.20
N PRO A 108 -16.25 0.01 -8.15
CA PRO A 108 -15.34 -0.32 -9.24
C PRO A 108 -14.91 0.95 -10.00
N ALA A 109 -13.64 1.03 -10.38
CA ALA A 109 -13.19 2.06 -11.30
C ALA A 109 -13.87 1.88 -12.67
N THR A 110 -14.18 2.98 -13.35
CA THR A 110 -14.86 2.91 -14.67
C THR A 110 -13.91 2.43 -15.76
N ARG A 111 -12.62 2.76 -15.62
CA ARG A 111 -11.54 2.36 -16.52
C ARG A 111 -10.19 2.49 -15.79
N ALA A 112 -9.22 1.68 -16.19
CA ALA A 112 -7.83 1.88 -15.84
C ALA A 112 -6.94 1.69 -17.05
N THR A 113 -5.88 2.49 -17.18
CA THR A 113 -4.90 2.39 -18.25
C THR A 113 -3.50 2.37 -17.69
N VAL A 114 -2.67 1.45 -18.19
CA VAL A 114 -1.29 1.30 -17.77
C VAL A 114 -0.38 1.97 -18.80
N HIS A 115 0.56 2.79 -18.32
CA HIS A 115 1.61 3.37 -19.14
C HIS A 115 2.92 3.37 -18.36
N ARG A 116 3.92 2.62 -18.86
CA ARG A 116 5.21 2.42 -18.19
C ARG A 116 5.02 1.93 -16.74
N ASN A 117 5.45 2.69 -15.73
CA ASN A 117 5.30 2.38 -14.32
C ASN A 117 4.12 3.10 -13.65
N THR A 118 3.19 3.63 -14.46
CA THR A 118 2.04 4.38 -13.96
C THR A 118 0.74 3.73 -14.38
N VAL A 119 -0.27 3.87 -13.53
CA VAL A 119 -1.65 3.47 -13.82
C VAL A 119 -2.55 4.67 -13.61
N THR A 120 -3.28 5.05 -14.65
CA THR A 120 -4.34 6.05 -14.56
C THR A 120 -5.67 5.35 -14.33
N VAL A 121 -6.36 5.73 -13.26
CA VAL A 121 -7.64 5.16 -12.82
C VAL A 121 -8.72 6.23 -12.93
N TYR A 122 -9.81 5.89 -13.60
CA TYR A 122 -10.92 6.80 -13.89
C TYR A 122 -12.15 6.46 -13.04
N SER A 123 -12.90 7.51 -12.68
CA SER A 123 -14.15 7.43 -11.92
C SER A 123 -15.24 8.31 -12.54
N GLY A 124 -16.50 8.01 -12.26
CA GLY A 124 -17.64 8.90 -12.56
C GLY A 124 -17.89 9.97 -11.50
N PHE A 125 -17.11 9.98 -10.42
CA PHE A 125 -17.25 10.87 -9.26
C PHE A 125 -15.88 11.18 -8.65
N ALA A 126 -15.83 12.18 -7.75
CA ALA A 126 -14.59 12.59 -7.11
C ALA A 126 -13.96 11.46 -6.27
N ILE A 127 -12.67 11.21 -6.44
CA ILE A 127 -11.94 10.12 -5.78
C ILE A 127 -11.39 10.59 -4.43
N SER A 128 -11.58 9.80 -3.37
CA SER A 128 -10.90 9.98 -2.06
C SER A 128 -9.85 8.90 -1.76
N GLY A 129 -9.87 7.79 -2.48
CA GLY A 129 -8.88 6.72 -2.38
C GLY A 129 -8.99 5.70 -3.51
N VAL A 130 -7.94 4.89 -3.69
CA VAL A 130 -7.85 3.83 -4.69
C VAL A 130 -7.33 2.55 -4.03
N ARG A 131 -7.90 1.40 -4.37
CA ARG A 131 -7.40 0.09 -3.93
C ARG A 131 -7.39 -0.92 -5.07
N SER A 132 -6.57 -1.96 -4.94
CA SER A 132 -6.48 -3.08 -5.88
C SER A 132 -6.41 -4.40 -5.12
N GLY A 133 -6.97 -5.46 -5.71
CA GLY A 133 -6.98 -6.80 -5.11
C GLY A 133 -7.76 -6.90 -3.80
N TRP A 134 -8.84 -6.11 -3.65
CA TRP A 134 -9.65 -6.08 -2.42
C TRP A 134 -10.86 -7.03 -2.43
N GLY A 135 -11.18 -7.61 -3.60
CA GLY A 135 -12.20 -8.66 -3.72
C GLY A 135 -11.70 -10.00 -3.16
N GLY A 136 -12.62 -10.85 -2.70
CA GLY A 136 -12.27 -12.18 -2.18
C GLY A 136 -11.63 -13.10 -3.23
N MET A 137 -12.00 -12.92 -4.51
CA MET A 137 -11.36 -13.58 -5.66
C MET A 137 -11.40 -12.60 -6.84
N PRO A 138 -10.39 -11.74 -7.00
CA PRO A 138 -10.35 -10.78 -8.10
C PRO A 138 -10.09 -11.50 -9.43
N ASP A 139 -10.73 -11.06 -10.50
CA ASP A 139 -10.54 -11.63 -11.85
C ASP A 139 -9.49 -10.88 -12.66
N CYS A 140 -9.22 -9.62 -12.34
CA CYS A 140 -8.22 -8.80 -13.00
C CYS A 140 -7.28 -8.17 -11.97
N LEU A 141 -5.97 -8.27 -12.20
CA LEU A 141 -4.95 -7.68 -11.33
C LEU A 141 -3.79 -7.09 -12.13
N LEU A 142 -2.96 -6.35 -11.42
CA LEU A 142 -1.76 -5.71 -11.95
C LEU A 142 -0.55 -6.64 -11.80
N TYR A 143 0.22 -6.80 -12.88
CA TYR A 143 1.41 -7.65 -12.93
C TYR A 143 2.61 -6.86 -13.45
N ASN A 144 3.81 -7.32 -13.11
CA ASN A 144 5.02 -7.03 -13.87
C ASN A 144 5.34 -8.16 -14.86
N GLY A 145 6.38 -7.99 -15.66
CA GLY A 145 6.82 -8.96 -16.65
C GLY A 145 5.83 -9.09 -17.80
N GLU A 146 5.52 -10.33 -18.16
CA GLU A 146 4.57 -10.66 -19.24
C GLU A 146 3.56 -11.71 -18.74
N GLY A 147 2.35 -11.68 -19.28
CA GLY A 147 1.32 -12.68 -18.99
C GLY A 147 0.68 -12.56 -17.60
N GLY A 148 -0.20 -13.50 -17.28
CA GLY A 148 -0.94 -13.52 -16.01
C GLY A 148 -0.45 -14.58 -15.03
N ALA A 149 -1.38 -15.03 -14.20
CA ALA A 149 -1.12 -15.89 -13.04
C ALA A 149 -0.34 -17.19 -13.32
N LEU A 150 -0.43 -17.74 -14.53
CA LEU A 150 0.15 -19.05 -14.89
C LEU A 150 1.30 -18.98 -15.90
N ASN A 151 1.70 -17.79 -16.34
CA ASN A 151 2.75 -17.66 -17.36
C ASN A 151 4.17 -17.83 -16.77
N HIS A 152 4.30 -17.78 -15.44
CA HIS A 152 5.56 -17.89 -14.68
C HIS A 152 6.61 -16.79 -14.99
N SER A 153 6.26 -15.81 -15.83
CA SER A 153 7.11 -14.70 -16.29
C SER A 153 6.89 -13.40 -15.51
N GLY A 154 5.72 -13.24 -14.88
CA GLY A 154 5.34 -12.07 -14.09
C GLY A 154 4.97 -12.42 -12.65
N LEU A 155 4.94 -11.39 -11.80
CA LEU A 155 4.45 -11.46 -10.43
C LEU A 155 3.34 -10.43 -10.24
N VAL A 156 2.29 -10.85 -9.55
CA VAL A 156 1.13 -10.01 -9.26
C VAL A 156 1.46 -8.99 -8.15
N ALA A 157 0.93 -7.78 -8.28
CA ALA A 157 1.00 -6.78 -7.23
C ALA A 157 0.32 -7.30 -5.95
N PRO A 158 0.91 -7.08 -4.76
CA PRO A 158 0.17 -7.29 -3.51
C PRO A 158 -1.07 -6.40 -3.47
N PRO A 159 -2.17 -6.85 -2.82
CA PRO A 159 -3.30 -5.98 -2.54
C PRO A 159 -2.82 -4.71 -1.84
N PHE A 160 -3.34 -3.58 -2.27
CA PHE A 160 -3.00 -2.30 -1.69
C PHE A 160 -4.23 -1.42 -1.59
N ARG A 161 -4.14 -0.45 -0.69
CA ARG A 161 -5.07 0.66 -0.53
C ARG A 161 -4.25 1.92 -0.36
N ALA A 162 -4.57 2.94 -1.13
CA ALA A 162 -3.95 4.25 -1.05
C ALA A 162 -5.03 5.32 -0.95
N CYS A 163 -4.95 6.15 0.07
CA CYS A 163 -5.90 7.22 0.31
C CYS A 163 -5.26 8.56 -0.03
N LEU A 164 -6.05 9.51 -0.53
CA LEU A 164 -5.57 10.88 -0.76
C LEU A 164 -5.47 11.67 0.55
N HIS A 165 -6.34 11.33 1.50
CA HIS A 165 -6.40 11.89 2.84
C HIS A 165 -6.43 10.74 3.85
N GLY A 166 -5.62 10.85 4.90
CA GLY A 166 -5.73 10.01 6.08
C GLY A 166 -6.50 10.69 7.19
N ASP A 167 -6.65 9.99 8.31
CA ASP A 167 -7.32 10.52 9.48
C ASP A 167 -6.61 11.81 9.96
N ASN A 168 -7.40 12.84 10.27
CA ASN A 168 -6.94 14.15 10.75
C ASN A 168 -6.10 14.98 9.75
N GLY A 169 -6.28 14.78 8.44
CA GLY A 169 -5.64 15.62 7.41
C GLY A 169 -4.16 15.29 7.14
N LEU A 170 -3.65 14.19 7.69
CA LEU A 170 -2.33 13.64 7.40
C LEU A 170 -2.42 12.58 6.27
N PRO A 171 -1.37 12.30 5.50
CA PRO A 171 -1.40 11.25 4.49
C PRO A 171 -1.63 9.85 5.10
N ALA A 172 -2.58 9.10 4.55
CA ALA A 172 -3.00 7.79 5.08
C ALA A 172 -2.03 6.67 4.65
N TRP A 173 -0.99 6.46 5.45
CA TRP A 173 -0.14 5.27 5.34
C TRP A 173 -0.48 4.19 6.37
N LEU A 174 -1.53 4.40 7.19
CA LEU A 174 -1.95 3.43 8.21
C LEU A 174 -2.87 2.37 7.62
N TRP A 175 -2.45 1.12 7.71
CA TRP A 175 -3.19 -0.06 7.23
C TRP A 175 -4.54 -0.30 7.92
N PHE A 176 -4.77 0.34 9.07
CA PHE A 176 -6.00 0.25 9.86
C PHE A 176 -6.99 1.38 9.63
N SER A 177 -6.58 2.50 9.02
CA SER A 177 -7.49 3.63 8.79
C SER A 177 -8.20 3.43 7.46
N ASP A 178 -9.54 3.46 7.47
CA ASP A 178 -10.29 3.66 6.24
C ASP A 178 -9.89 5.01 5.63
N CYS A 179 -9.97 5.11 4.30
CA CYS A 179 -9.70 6.39 3.64
C CYS A 179 -10.74 7.40 4.14
N ALA A 180 -10.26 8.44 4.84
CA ALA A 180 -11.13 9.47 5.36
C ALA A 180 -11.70 10.28 4.18
N PRO A 181 -12.99 10.67 4.24
CA PRO A 181 -13.53 11.60 3.27
C PRO A 181 -12.74 12.92 3.34
N ARG A 182 -12.68 13.64 2.21
CA ARG A 182 -12.01 14.93 2.13
C ARG A 182 -12.48 15.81 3.30
N PRO A 183 -11.58 16.40 4.11
CA PRO A 183 -11.98 17.25 5.22
C PRO A 183 -12.96 18.32 4.72
N SER A 184 -14.11 18.44 5.37
CA SER A 184 -15.16 19.40 5.01
C SER A 184 -14.76 20.84 5.29
N ALA A 185 -13.77 21.06 6.15
CA ALA A 185 -13.02 22.28 6.21
C ALA A 185 -11.83 22.14 5.28
N GLU A 186 -11.77 22.93 4.21
CA GLU A 186 -10.47 23.39 3.75
C GLU A 186 -9.73 23.85 5.01
N LEU A 187 -8.54 23.32 5.27
CA LEU A 187 -7.61 24.04 6.11
C LEU A 187 -7.33 25.33 5.33
N SER A 188 -8.18 26.34 5.54
CA SER A 188 -7.90 27.69 5.09
C SER A 188 -6.51 28.00 5.63
N PRO A 189 -5.56 28.44 4.80
CA PRO A 189 -4.30 28.92 5.33
C PRO A 189 -4.68 29.98 6.36
N ALA A 190 -4.23 29.79 7.61
CA ALA A 190 -4.45 30.78 8.64
C ALA A 190 -4.07 32.15 8.04
N VAL A 191 -5.07 33.04 7.96
CA VAL A 191 -4.91 34.38 7.44
C VAL A 191 -3.77 35.02 8.23
N GLY A 192 -2.60 35.17 7.61
CA GLY A 192 -1.41 35.71 8.28
C GLY A 192 -0.05 35.30 7.73
N GLY A 193 0.06 34.36 6.79
CA GLY A 193 1.33 34.04 6.12
C GLY A 193 1.15 34.04 4.61
N ALA A 194 1.74 35.02 3.91
CA ALA A 194 1.75 35.05 2.46
C ALA A 194 2.33 33.74 1.90
N TYR A 195 1.58 33.04 1.05
CA TYR A 195 2.12 32.01 0.17
C TYR A 195 3.09 32.71 -0.78
N GLN A 196 4.39 32.70 -0.47
CA GLN A 196 5.39 32.98 -1.48
C GLN A 196 5.59 31.71 -2.29
N SER A 197 5.20 31.73 -3.56
CA SER A 197 5.57 30.68 -4.50
C SER A 197 7.09 30.67 -4.63
N SER A 198 7.78 29.63 -4.14
CA SER A 198 9.20 29.47 -4.45
C SER A 198 9.34 29.14 -5.94
N GLY A 199 9.92 30.07 -6.70
CA GLY A 199 10.19 29.93 -8.13
C GLY A 199 11.44 29.10 -8.43
N SER A 200 11.71 28.08 -7.63
CA SER A 200 12.95 27.30 -7.67
C SER A 200 12.65 25.82 -7.94
N LEU A 201 13.20 25.28 -9.03
CA LEU A 201 13.17 23.85 -9.34
C LEU A 201 14.10 23.11 -8.35
N GLY A 202 13.57 22.70 -7.19
CA GLY A 202 14.36 21.94 -6.21
C GLY A 202 13.70 21.56 -4.87
N ASP A 203 12.57 22.16 -4.48
CA ASP A 203 12.05 22.04 -3.09
C ASP A 203 11.22 20.78 -2.76
N TRP A 204 11.37 19.66 -3.48
CA TRP A 204 10.66 18.40 -3.16
C TRP A 204 11.41 17.48 -2.19
N LEU A 205 12.46 17.96 -1.54
CA LEU A 205 13.25 17.16 -0.61
C LEU A 205 13.38 17.86 0.75
N LEU A 206 13.05 17.09 1.80
CA LEU A 206 13.26 17.32 3.23
C LEU A 206 12.13 18.05 3.98
N GLY A 207 11.10 17.29 4.36
CA GLY A 207 10.35 17.58 5.58
C GLY A 207 11.19 17.26 6.82
N GLN A 208 12.14 18.12 7.18
CA GLN A 208 12.69 18.15 8.54
C GLN A 208 11.79 19.06 9.38
N THR A 209 11.03 18.47 10.29
CA THR A 209 10.38 19.21 11.37
C THR A 209 11.41 19.52 12.45
N VAL A 210 11.78 20.80 12.58
CA VAL A 210 12.52 21.32 13.74
C VAL A 210 11.54 21.48 14.90
N VAL A 211 11.73 20.71 15.97
CA VAL A 211 11.00 20.90 17.24
C VAL A 211 11.71 21.98 18.05
N VAL A 212 11.06 23.11 18.26
CA VAL A 212 11.51 24.14 19.21
C VAL A 212 10.95 23.76 20.59
N HIS A 213 11.82 23.33 21.50
CA HIS A 213 11.45 23.18 22.92
C HIS A 213 11.65 24.50 23.66
N GLY A 214 10.55 25.05 24.19
CA GLY A 214 10.59 26.05 25.26
C GLY A 214 11.02 25.41 26.60
N PRO A 215 11.41 26.23 27.60
CA PRO A 215 12.19 25.79 28.76
C PRO A 215 11.42 24.84 29.69
N PRO A 216 12.15 24.01 30.46
CA PRO A 216 11.58 22.93 31.26
C PRO A 216 10.95 23.47 32.54
N ASP A 217 10.04 22.65 33.10
CA ASP A 217 9.54 22.65 34.49
C ASP A 217 8.04 22.98 34.65
N SER A 218 7.21 21.92 34.70
CA SER A 218 6.20 21.74 35.77
C SER A 218 5.48 20.39 35.64
N TYR A 219 5.74 19.49 36.58
CA TYR A 219 4.90 18.33 36.90
C TYR A 219 3.72 18.80 37.80
N SER A 220 2.50 18.33 37.54
CA SER A 220 1.44 18.28 38.57
C SER A 220 0.43 17.14 38.35
N SER A 221 0.52 16.15 39.24
CA SER A 221 -0.51 15.28 39.85
C SER A 221 -1.98 15.28 39.35
N GLY A 222 -2.43 14.14 38.80
CA GLY A 222 -3.25 13.11 39.47
C GLY A 222 -4.74 13.35 39.84
N THR A 223 -5.62 12.42 39.39
CA THR A 223 -6.70 11.67 40.12
C THR A 223 -7.47 10.80 39.08
N ALA A 224 -7.35 9.46 38.95
CA ALA A 224 -7.79 8.31 39.77
C ALA A 224 -9.28 7.92 39.67
N LEU A 225 -9.61 6.73 39.10
CA LEU A 225 -10.44 5.68 39.75
C LEU A 225 -10.49 4.31 38.99
N GLN A 226 -9.98 3.27 39.68
CA GLN A 226 -10.33 1.83 39.79
C GLN A 226 -11.05 1.09 38.63
N THR A 227 -10.44 0.09 37.99
CA THR A 227 -10.19 -1.34 38.36
C THR A 227 -11.43 -2.25 38.46
N GLY A 228 -11.57 -3.11 37.44
CA GLY A 228 -12.21 -4.42 37.50
C GLY A 228 -11.57 -5.37 36.48
N LYS A 229 -10.77 -6.33 36.98
CA LYS A 229 -10.35 -7.58 36.29
C LYS A 229 -10.99 -8.72 37.09
N PRO A 230 -11.41 -9.86 36.48
CA PRO A 230 -10.48 -10.92 36.04
C PRO A 230 -10.96 -11.68 34.76
N GLY A 231 -10.12 -12.38 33.99
CA GLY A 231 -8.76 -12.81 34.25
C GLY A 231 -8.09 -13.50 33.06
N GLN A 232 -6.77 -13.67 33.25
CA GLN A 232 -5.86 -14.73 32.80
C GLN A 232 -5.67 -14.90 31.28
N SER A 233 -4.51 -14.71 30.66
CA SER A 233 -3.09 -14.63 31.07
C SER A 233 -2.31 -13.89 29.95
N ALA A 234 -1.62 -12.78 30.25
CA ALA A 234 -0.14 -12.63 30.26
C ALA A 234 0.57 -13.23 29.01
N SER A 235 1.32 -12.50 28.18
CA SER A 235 2.38 -11.54 28.54
C SER A 235 2.63 -10.52 27.42
N TRP A 236 2.87 -9.28 27.83
CA TRP A 236 3.34 -8.20 26.99
C TRP A 236 4.87 -8.25 26.93
N TYR A 237 5.42 -8.10 25.71
CA TYR A 237 6.82 -7.78 25.49
C TYR A 237 7.17 -6.48 26.24
N SER A 238 8.13 -6.57 27.15
CA SER A 238 8.85 -5.40 27.65
C SER A 238 10.34 -5.60 27.39
N ARG A 239 10.88 -4.81 26.46
CA ARG A 239 12.05 -3.96 26.67
C ARG A 239 12.38 -3.22 25.38
N ALA A 240 12.19 -1.91 25.42
CA ALA A 240 12.94 -0.99 24.58
C ALA A 240 14.40 -0.97 25.07
N SER A 241 15.35 -1.03 24.14
CA SER A 241 16.30 0.06 23.86
C SER A 241 17.49 -0.47 23.05
N ILE A 242 17.68 0.13 21.86
CA ILE A 242 18.95 0.17 21.14
C ILE A 242 19.66 1.44 21.60
N ALA A 243 20.94 1.34 21.96
CA ALA A 243 21.85 2.47 22.05
C ALA A 243 23.15 2.12 21.34
N CYS A 244 23.48 2.88 20.30
CA CYS A 244 24.80 2.93 19.69
C CYS A 244 25.22 4.41 19.57
N ALA A 245 26.32 4.79 20.22
CA ALA A 245 27.17 5.90 19.80
C ALA A 245 28.54 5.85 20.51
N GLY A 246 29.62 5.75 19.72
CA GLY A 246 30.76 6.69 19.79
C GLY A 246 31.93 6.46 20.76
N SER A 247 33.10 6.17 20.15
CA SER A 247 34.48 6.62 20.47
C SER A 247 35.22 6.21 21.77
N SER A 248 36.22 5.32 21.58
CA SER A 248 37.62 5.20 22.08
C SER A 248 38.10 6.06 23.29
N PRO A 249 39.03 5.57 24.16
CA PRO A 249 40.37 5.09 23.75
C PRO A 249 40.98 3.87 24.49
N LEU A 250 42.00 3.32 23.81
CA LEU A 250 43.16 2.52 24.26
C LEU A 250 43.25 2.12 25.74
N VAL A 251 43.34 0.81 26.00
CA VAL A 251 44.25 0.26 27.02
C VAL A 251 44.87 -1.05 26.51
N ASP A 252 46.18 -0.99 26.34
CA ASP A 252 47.14 -2.07 26.15
C ASP A 252 47.23 -2.93 27.43
N ARG A 253 47.35 -4.26 27.30
CA ARG A 253 47.99 -5.18 28.28
C ARG A 253 47.85 -6.66 27.88
N GLY A 254 49.01 -7.29 27.70
CA GLY A 254 49.32 -8.64 28.21
C GLY A 254 49.05 -9.81 27.29
#